data_AF-A0A2V5JTM2-F1
#
_entry.id   AF-A0A2V5JTM2-F1
#
_cell.length_a   1.000
_cell.length_b   1.000
_cell.length_c   1.000
_cell.angle_alpha   90.00
_cell.angle_beta   90.00
_cell.angle_gamma   90.00
#
_symmetry.space_group_name_H-M   'P 1'
#
loop_
_entity.id
_entity.type
_entity.pdbx_description
1 polymer ?
#
loop_
_entity_poly.entity_id
_entity_poly.type
_entity_poly.pdbx_seq_one_letter_code
_entity_poly.pdbx_strand_id
1 'polypeptide(L)' 'QRAAMKTWKGEGTFAENAKREPEIVAKLSPAEIDHLCSLDIHLKHVDATFKALGLD' A
#
# COMPACT_ATOMS: atom_id res chain seq x y z
N GLN A 1 -10.25 -8.81 1.96
CA GLN A 1 -11.43 -8.13 1.37
C GLN A 1 -12.18 -7.23 2.35
N ARG A 2 -12.38 -7.61 3.64
CA ARG A 2 -13.12 -6.78 4.63
C ARG A 2 -12.64 -5.32 4.72
N ALA A 3 -11.33 -5.09 4.85
CA ALA A 3 -10.74 -3.74 4.89
C ALA A 3 -11.04 -2.91 3.62
N ALA A 4 -10.99 -3.53 2.44
CA ALA A 4 -11.30 -2.86 1.17
C ALA A 4 -12.77 -2.43 1.10
N MET A 5 -13.69 -3.29 1.56
CA MET A 5 -15.12 -2.97 1.58
C MET A 5 -15.46 -1.84 2.55
N LYS A 6 -14.76 -1.72 3.69
CA LYS A 6 -14.91 -0.57 4.61
C LYS A 6 -14.47 0.73 3.94
N THR A 7 -13.31 0.72 3.27
CA THR A 7 -12.84 1.87 2.50
C THR A 7 -13.82 2.26 1.40
N TRP A 8 -14.40 1.29 0.68
CA TRP A 8 -15.43 1.56 -0.33
C TRP A 8 -16.68 2.23 0.25
N LYS A 9 -17.05 1.93 1.49
CA LYS A 9 -18.16 2.56 2.22
C LYS A 9 -17.81 3.95 2.76
N GLY A 10 -16.59 4.44 2.53
CA GLY A 10 -16.11 5.72 3.05
C GLY A 10 -15.62 5.66 4.50
N GLU A 11 -15.46 4.47 5.07
CA GLU A 11 -14.98 4.27 6.44
C GLU A 11 -13.43 4.35 6.48
N GLY A 12 -12.86 5.52 6.23
CA GLY A 12 -11.41 5.75 6.28
C GLY A 12 -10.60 5.08 5.15
N THR A 13 -9.28 5.24 5.22
CA THR A 13 -8.35 4.72 4.21
C THR A 13 -8.17 3.20 4.32
N PHE A 14 -7.68 2.57 3.25
CA PHE A 14 -7.40 1.14 3.27
C PHE A 14 -6.35 0.76 4.30
N ALA A 15 -5.29 1.56 4.45
CA ALA A 15 -4.22 1.30 5.43
C ALA A 15 -4.76 1.33 6.87
N GLU A 16 -5.59 2.31 7.21
CA GLU A 16 -6.25 2.39 8.53
C GLU A 16 -7.14 1.18 8.79
N ASN A 17 -7.89 0.74 7.79
CA ASN A 17 -8.75 -0.43 7.90
C ASN A 17 -7.96 -1.74 8.01
N ALA A 18 -6.88 -1.89 7.24
CA ALA A 18 -6.01 -3.07 7.27
C ALA A 18 -5.31 -3.23 8.63
N LYS A 19 -4.86 -2.12 9.24
CA LYS A 19 -4.28 -2.10 10.59
C LYS A 19 -5.27 -2.50 11.70
N ARG A 20 -6.57 -2.53 11.41
CA ARG A 20 -7.63 -2.96 12.34
C ARG A 20 -8.06 -4.41 12.13
N GLU A 21 -7.54 -5.10 11.10
CA GLU A 21 -7.87 -6.49 10.82
C GLU A 21 -6.94 -7.45 11.61
N PRO A 22 -7.46 -8.25 12.55
CA PRO A 22 -6.64 -9.12 13.41
C PRO A 22 -5.76 -10.10 12.63
N GLU A 23 -6.30 -10.65 11.54
CA GLU A 23 -5.58 -11.61 10.68
C GLU A 23 -4.41 -10.97 9.93
N ILE A 24 -4.49 -9.67 9.65
CA ILE A 24 -3.43 -8.91 8.96
C ILE A 24 -2.33 -8.54 9.95
N VAL A 25 -2.70 -7.94 11.09
CA VAL A 25 -1.71 -7.49 12.09
C VAL A 25 -1.02 -8.63 12.82
N ALA A 26 -1.59 -9.85 12.76
CA ALA A 26 -0.91 -11.07 13.19
C ALA A 26 0.29 -11.45 12.29
N LYS A 27 0.41 -10.85 11.10
CA LYS A 27 1.44 -11.16 10.09
C LYS A 27 2.28 -9.96 9.67
N LEU A 28 1.74 -8.76 9.75
CA LEU A 28 2.38 -7.53 9.31
C LEU A 28 2.30 -6.48 10.42
N SER A 29 3.43 -5.84 10.70
CA SER A 29 3.50 -4.67 11.57
C SER A 29 2.78 -3.47 10.93
N PRO A 30 2.36 -2.47 11.73
CA PRO A 30 1.79 -1.23 11.18
C PRO A 30 2.69 -0.52 10.17
N ALA A 31 4.01 -0.53 10.39
CA ALA A 31 4.99 0.09 9.51
C ALA A 31 5.11 -0.64 8.16
N GLU A 32 5.05 -1.98 8.17
CA GLU A 32 5.03 -2.77 6.92
C GLU A 32 3.74 -2.51 6.14
N ILE A 33 2.60 -2.39 6.81
CA ILE A 33 1.33 -2.05 6.16
C ILE A 33 1.41 -0.65 5.51
N ASP A 34 1.98 0.33 6.21
CA ASP A 34 2.18 1.67 5.67
C ASP A 34 3.09 1.67 4.44
N HIS A 35 4.22 0.95 4.51
CA HIS A 35 5.12 0.82 3.37
C HIS A 35 4.43 0.16 2.18
N LEU A 36 3.68 -0.93 2.40
CA LEU A 36 2.94 -1.63 1.35
C LEU A 36 1.84 -0.77 0.70
N CYS A 37 1.30 0.22 1.41
CA CYS A 37 0.31 1.16 0.91
C CYS A 37 0.91 2.49 0.43
N SER A 38 2.23 2.62 0.41
CA SER A 38 2.93 3.86 0.03
C SER A 38 3.03 4.04 -1.49
N LEU A 39 3.23 5.29 -1.93
CA LEU A 39 3.49 5.60 -3.35
C LEU A 39 4.81 4.99 -3.84
N ASP A 40 5.79 4.81 -2.97
CA ASP A 40 7.12 4.28 -3.34
C ASP A 40 7.03 2.91 -4.01
N ILE A 41 6.11 2.05 -3.55
CA ILE A 41 5.87 0.73 -4.18
C ILE A 41 5.37 0.88 -5.62
N HIS A 42 4.56 1.88 -5.89
CA HIS A 42 4.02 2.14 -7.23
C HIS A 42 5.05 2.79 -8.15
N LEU A 43 6.02 3.51 -7.58
CA LEU A 43 7.04 4.25 -8.33
C LEU A 43 8.40 3.54 -8.40
N LYS A 44 8.57 2.37 -7.77
CA LYS A 44 9.86 1.65 -7.63
C LYS A 44 10.63 1.34 -8.92
N HIS A 45 9.99 1.45 -10.09
CA HIS A 45 10.59 1.16 -11.39
C HIS A 45 10.61 2.36 -12.34
N VAL A 46 10.18 3.54 -11.88
CA VAL A 46 10.14 4.75 -12.71
C VAL A 46 11.53 5.07 -13.24
N ASP A 47 12.53 5.20 -12.37
CA ASP A 47 13.91 5.56 -12.78
C ASP A 47 14.51 4.53 -13.75
N ALA A 48 14.32 3.24 -13.45
CA ALA A 48 14.79 2.16 -14.32
C ALA A 48 14.14 2.22 -15.71
N THR A 49 12.87 2.64 -15.78
CA THR A 49 12.14 2.81 -17.04
C THR A 49 12.66 4.00 -17.83
N PHE A 50 12.88 5.15 -17.18
CA PHE A 50 13.47 6.33 -17.82
C PHE A 50 14.85 6.01 -18.41
N LYS A 51 15.70 5.34 -17.63
CA LYS A 51 17.03 4.90 -18.07
C LYS A 51 16.99 3.95 -19.26
N ALA A 52 16.04 3.00 -19.26
CA ALA A 52 15.89 2.05 -20.37
C ALA A 52 15.46 2.72 -21.68
N LEU A 53 14.82 3.89 -21.60
CA LEU A 53 14.38 4.68 -22.75
C LEU A 53 15.39 5.76 -23.15
N GLY A 54 16.48 5.94 -22.41
CA GLY A 54 17.47 6.99 -22.64
C GLY A 54 16.91 8.40 -22.36
N LEU A 55 16.08 8.53 -21.33
CA LEU A 55 15.39 9.77 -20.95
C LEU A 55 16.00 10.44 -19.70
N ASP A 56 17.28 10.18 -19.44
CA ASP A 56 18.07 10.63 -18.28
C ASP A 56 18.45 12.13 -18.33
#